data_AF-A0A3D3WGI1-F1
#
_entry.id   AF-A0A3D3WGI1-F1
#
_cell.length_a   1.000
_cell.length_b   1.000
_cell.length_c   1.000
_cell.angle_alpha   90.00
_cell.angle_beta   90.00
_cell.angle_gamma   90.00
#
_symmetry.space_group_name_H-M   'P 1'
#
loop_
_entity.id
_entity.type
_entity.pdbx_description
1 polymer ?
#
loop_
_entity_poly.entity_id
_entity_poly.type
_entity_poly.pdbx_seq_one_letter_code
_entity_poly.pdbx_strand_id
1 'polypeptide(L)'
;MRDHIRPYLNLIMVMIVLIVAAMPARAENLVTGSSNNTLSATVIAVLHHPWAMSFVDDNTLLVTTKPGQMILFDRHQDQDQGQVQSEVAGVPPVYAGGQGGLGDVIPHPNFAENQRIYLSYIDSDDGGATRYAAVISARLTRMPTPQLTDHQLIWKQSPATSGKGHYSHRLAFAPPNSAFAGQLFITSGDRQLQTPAQQMDQGLGKIIRLNDDGSVPRD
;
A
#
# COMPACT_ATOMS: atom_id res chain seq x y z
N MET A 1 37.49 44.96 -48.86
CA MET A 1 37.43 44.70 -47.40
C MET A 1 36.00 44.44 -46.91
N ARG A 2 35.18 43.76 -47.73
CA ARG A 2 33.83 43.28 -47.42
C ARG A 2 33.75 42.00 -48.24
N ASP A 3 33.79 40.82 -47.62
CA ASP A 3 33.29 39.56 -48.19
C ASP A 3 33.59 38.31 -47.34
N HIS A 4 34.40 38.41 -46.28
CA HIS A 4 34.74 37.22 -45.46
C HIS A 4 33.83 36.97 -44.24
N ILE A 5 32.76 37.75 -44.01
CA ILE A 5 31.90 37.61 -42.82
C ILE A 5 30.65 36.75 -43.08
N ARG A 6 30.23 36.61 -44.35
CA ARG A 6 29.00 35.88 -44.73
C ARG A 6 28.97 34.36 -44.40
N PRO A 7 30.06 33.57 -44.48
CA PRO A 7 29.96 32.14 -44.23
C PRO A 7 29.80 31.79 -42.74
N TYR A 8 30.28 32.65 -41.84
CA TYR A 8 30.19 32.43 -40.39
C TYR A 8 28.80 32.78 -39.83
N LEU A 9 28.10 33.73 -40.45
CA LEU A 9 26.76 34.15 -40.03
C LEU A 9 25.72 33.04 -40.28
N ASN A 10 25.82 32.34 -41.41
CA ASN A 10 24.95 31.20 -41.72
C ASN A 10 25.24 29.99 -40.81
N LEU A 11 26.50 29.77 -40.43
CA LEU A 11 26.89 28.67 -39.54
C LEU A 11 26.41 28.91 -38.10
N ILE A 12 26.52 30.14 -37.59
CA ILE A 12 26.00 30.54 -36.27
C ILE A 12 24.46 30.46 -36.24
N MET A 13 23.79 30.86 -37.33
CA MET A 13 22.32 30.80 -37.41
C MET A 13 21.79 29.36 -37.46
N VAL A 14 22.50 28.43 -38.13
CA VAL A 14 22.16 26.99 -38.11
C VAL A 14 22.40 26.36 -36.74
N MET A 15 23.46 26.78 -36.02
CA MET A 15 23.76 26.27 -34.67
C MET A 15 22.75 26.77 -33.62
N ILE A 16 22.24 27.99 -33.75
CA ILE A 16 21.16 28.52 -32.88
C ILE A 16 19.82 27.80 -33.13
N VAL A 17 19.49 27.49 -34.40
CA VAL A 17 18.26 26.74 -34.74
C VAL A 17 18.30 25.30 -34.22
N LEU A 18 19.47 24.65 -34.20
CA LEU A 18 19.63 23.29 -33.67
C LEU A 18 19.58 23.23 -32.12
N ILE A 19 19.96 24.29 -31.42
CA ILE A 19 19.85 24.36 -29.94
C ILE A 19 18.39 24.61 -29.50
N VAL A 20 17.58 25.31 -30.29
CA VAL A 20 16.16 25.56 -29.98
C VAL A 20 15.28 24.32 -30.24
N ALA A 21 15.72 23.40 -31.11
CA ALA A 21 14.96 22.17 -31.43
C ALA A 21 15.13 21.02 -30.43
N ALA A 22 16.03 21.15 -29.45
CA ALA A 22 16.23 20.17 -28.38
C ALA A 22 15.55 20.62 -27.08
N MET A 23 14.27 20.98 -27.13
CA MET A 23 13.49 21.02 -25.91
C MET A 23 13.32 19.57 -25.42
N PRO A 24 13.77 19.21 -24.21
CA PRO A 24 13.38 17.93 -23.65
C PRO A 24 11.86 17.92 -23.62
N ALA A 25 11.24 17.04 -24.39
CA ALA A 25 9.83 16.76 -24.26
C ALA A 25 9.61 16.29 -22.83
N ARG A 26 9.18 17.19 -21.94
CA ARG A 26 8.65 16.79 -20.65
C ARG A 26 7.37 16.06 -21.00
N ALA A 27 7.38 14.74 -20.82
CA ALA A 27 6.14 13.99 -20.82
C ALA A 27 5.29 14.57 -19.69
N GLU A 28 4.37 15.47 -20.05
CA GLU A 28 3.38 15.95 -19.11
C GLU A 28 2.50 14.74 -18.81
N ASN A 29 2.55 14.26 -17.57
CA ASN A 29 1.70 13.18 -17.08
C ASN A 29 0.27 13.71 -16.90
N LEU A 30 -0.34 14.15 -18.01
CA LEU A 30 -1.69 14.67 -18.06
C LEU A 30 -2.63 13.54 -18.46
N VAL A 31 -3.54 13.21 -17.56
CA VAL A 31 -4.67 12.34 -17.84
C VAL A 31 -5.86 13.24 -18.18
N THR A 32 -6.24 13.27 -19.45
CA THR A 32 -7.44 13.98 -19.90
C THR A 32 -8.65 13.07 -19.70
N GLY A 33 -9.62 13.52 -18.89
CA GLY A 33 -10.87 12.82 -18.69
C GLY A 33 -11.90 13.08 -19.80
N SER A 34 -12.98 12.30 -19.78
CA SER A 34 -14.04 12.34 -20.80
C SER A 34 -14.84 13.65 -20.84
N SER A 35 -14.70 14.52 -19.83
CA SER A 35 -15.32 15.85 -19.75
C SER A 35 -14.34 17.00 -20.06
N ASN A 36 -13.21 16.73 -20.71
CA ASN A 36 -12.12 17.69 -20.97
C ASN A 36 -11.48 18.27 -19.70
N ASN A 37 -11.59 17.58 -18.57
CA ASN A 37 -10.81 17.87 -17.37
C ASN A 37 -9.41 17.26 -17.50
N THR A 38 -8.40 17.94 -16.97
CA THR A 38 -7.01 17.45 -16.99
C THR A 38 -6.52 17.18 -15.58
N LEU A 39 -6.05 15.96 -15.33
CA LEU A 39 -5.36 15.58 -14.11
C LEU A 39 -3.85 15.54 -14.38
N SER A 40 -3.07 16.28 -13.60
CA SER A 40 -1.60 16.13 -13.62
C SER A 40 -1.18 15.11 -12.56
N ALA A 41 -0.36 14.15 -12.95
CA ALA A 41 0.19 13.13 -12.05
C ALA A 41 1.70 13.24 -11.95
N THR A 42 2.26 12.95 -10.78
CA THR A 42 3.71 12.86 -10.59
C THR A 42 4.04 11.46 -10.09
N VAL A 43 5.07 10.85 -10.68
CA VAL A 43 5.61 9.60 -10.16
C VAL A 43 6.41 9.95 -8.91
N ILE A 44 5.94 9.50 -7.75
CA ILE A 44 6.59 9.75 -6.46
C ILE A 44 7.51 8.59 -6.03
N ALA A 45 7.30 7.38 -6.58
CA ALA A 45 8.11 6.20 -6.28
C ALA A 45 7.94 5.07 -7.30
N VAL A 46 8.93 4.18 -7.33
CA VAL A 46 8.84 2.86 -7.99
C VAL A 46 9.05 1.81 -6.90
N LEU A 47 8.04 0.96 -6.68
CA LEU A 47 8.04 -0.05 -5.63
C LEU A 47 8.03 -1.45 -6.23
N HIS A 48 8.73 -2.38 -5.56
CA HIS A 48 8.77 -3.78 -5.97
C HIS A 48 7.59 -4.54 -5.36
N HIS A 49 6.61 -4.93 -6.20
CA HIS A 49 5.40 -5.65 -5.80
C HIS A 49 4.57 -4.93 -4.71
N PRO A 50 4.16 -3.66 -4.91
CA PRO A 50 3.21 -3.01 -4.00
C PRO A 50 1.90 -3.79 -3.96
N TRP A 51 1.25 -3.82 -2.78
CA TRP A 51 0.02 -4.58 -2.57
C TRP A 51 -1.16 -3.68 -2.21
N ALA A 52 -1.06 -2.90 -1.12
CA ALA A 52 -2.07 -1.92 -0.74
C ALA A 52 -1.43 -0.58 -0.39
N MET A 53 -2.29 0.45 -0.36
CA MET A 53 -1.95 1.78 0.09
C MET A 53 -3.11 2.40 0.86
N SER A 54 -2.82 3.18 1.90
CA SER A 54 -3.85 3.87 2.67
C SER A 54 -3.30 5.15 3.28
N PHE A 55 -4.11 6.22 3.20
CA PHE A 55 -3.82 7.48 3.87
C PHE A 55 -4.11 7.32 5.35
N VAL A 56 -3.17 7.70 6.20
CA VAL A 56 -3.37 7.76 7.66
C VAL A 56 -3.73 9.19 8.12
N ASP A 57 -3.41 10.17 7.29
CA ASP A 57 -3.91 11.55 7.31
C ASP A 57 -3.81 12.15 5.90
N ASP A 58 -4.11 13.45 5.76
CA ASP A 58 -4.15 14.14 4.46
C ASP A 58 -2.84 14.07 3.65
N ASN A 59 -1.71 13.84 4.32
CA ASN A 59 -0.37 13.98 3.72
C ASN A 59 0.50 12.73 3.89
N THR A 60 0.12 11.82 4.78
CA THR A 60 0.89 10.62 5.08
C THR A 60 0.22 9.40 4.47
N LEU A 61 0.94 8.72 3.58
CA LEU A 61 0.49 7.52 2.89
C LEU A 61 1.34 6.33 3.33
N LEU A 62 0.70 5.24 3.75
CA LEU A 62 1.37 3.95 3.90
C LEU A 62 1.19 3.12 2.63
N VAL A 63 2.24 2.41 2.23
CA VAL A 63 2.20 1.43 1.15
C VAL A 63 2.82 0.13 1.63
N THR A 64 2.13 -0.98 1.47
CA THR A 64 2.68 -2.32 1.74
C THR A 64 3.22 -2.93 0.45
N THR A 65 4.28 -3.72 0.57
CA THR A 65 4.80 -4.55 -0.51
C THR A 65 4.73 -6.01 -0.11
N LYS A 66 4.33 -6.85 -1.06
CA LYS A 66 4.15 -8.29 -0.83
C LYS A 66 5.38 -8.97 -0.21
N PRO A 67 6.64 -8.60 -0.53
CA PRO A 67 7.83 -9.17 0.13
C PRO A 67 7.94 -8.94 1.64
N GLY A 68 7.19 -7.99 2.24
CA GLY A 68 7.23 -7.75 3.69
C GLY A 68 7.54 -6.33 4.11
N GLN A 69 7.67 -5.38 3.19
CA GLN A 69 8.04 -4.00 3.54
C GLN A 69 6.80 -3.12 3.62
N MET A 70 6.83 -2.17 4.55
CA MET A 70 5.89 -1.07 4.59
C MET A 70 6.66 0.23 4.41
N ILE A 71 6.22 1.08 3.49
CA ILE A 71 6.83 2.35 3.17
C ILE A 71 5.86 3.46 3.58
N LEU A 72 6.34 4.42 4.35
CA LEU A 72 5.64 5.66 4.68
C LEU A 72 6.09 6.74 3.71
N PHE A 73 5.15 7.39 3.06
CA PHE A 73 5.35 8.56 2.23
C PHE A 73 4.80 9.81 2.92
N ASP A 74 5.62 10.85 3.04
CA ASP A 74 5.19 12.16 3.49
C ASP A 74 5.13 13.13 2.31
N ARG A 75 3.91 13.60 1.99
CA ARG A 75 3.65 14.50 0.86
C ARG A 75 4.05 15.95 1.13
N HIS A 76 4.35 16.33 2.37
CA HIS A 76 4.86 17.68 2.70
C HIS A 76 6.35 17.82 2.44
N GLN A 77 7.09 16.71 2.42
CA GLN A 77 8.49 16.77 2.05
C GLN A 77 8.60 17.01 0.55
N ASP A 78 9.04 18.23 0.23
CA ASP A 78 9.33 18.67 -1.13
C ASP A 78 10.26 17.65 -1.77
N GLN A 79 9.97 17.24 -3.02
CA GLN A 79 10.80 16.25 -3.72
C GLN A 79 12.26 16.72 -3.86
N ASP A 80 12.48 18.03 -3.77
CA ASP A 80 13.78 18.69 -3.83
C ASP A 80 14.51 18.79 -2.47
N GLN A 81 13.86 18.51 -1.33
CA GLN A 81 14.41 18.74 0.02
C GLN A 81 14.83 17.49 0.81
N GLY A 82 14.50 16.28 0.36
CA GLY A 82 14.89 15.06 1.07
C GLY A 82 13.88 13.92 0.97
N GLN A 83 14.18 12.82 1.69
CA GLN A 83 13.63 11.49 1.46
C GLN A 83 12.10 11.38 1.65
N VAL A 84 11.34 11.57 0.57
CA VAL A 84 9.85 11.45 0.49
C VAL A 84 9.31 10.10 1.01
N GLN A 85 10.16 9.09 1.20
CA GLN A 85 9.79 7.76 1.61
C GLN A 85 10.69 7.20 2.72
N SER A 86 10.11 6.52 3.70
CA SER A 86 10.83 5.85 4.78
C SER A 86 10.29 4.45 4.99
N GLU A 87 11.17 3.46 5.12
CA GLU A 87 10.76 2.11 5.51
C GLU A 87 10.31 2.11 6.97
N VAL A 88 9.15 1.52 7.24
CA VAL A 88 8.57 1.43 8.57
C VAL A 88 9.16 0.20 9.26
N ALA A 89 9.85 0.42 10.38
CA ALA A 89 10.38 -0.66 11.20
C ALA A 89 9.27 -1.40 11.97
N GLY A 90 9.57 -2.60 12.46
CA GLY A 90 8.64 -3.36 13.31
C GLY A 90 7.48 -4.01 12.56
N VAL A 91 7.48 -4.02 11.22
CA VAL A 91 6.54 -4.82 10.42
C VAL A 91 6.82 -6.32 10.69
N PRO A 92 5.80 -7.17 10.91
CA PRO A 92 6.00 -8.60 11.12
C PRO A 92 6.72 -9.26 9.92
N PRO A 93 7.57 -10.26 10.16
CA PRO A 93 8.07 -11.10 9.07
C PRO A 93 6.89 -11.80 8.39
N VAL A 94 7.02 -12.04 7.08
CA VAL A 94 5.94 -12.65 6.28
C VAL A 94 6.43 -13.86 5.50
N TYR A 95 5.54 -14.83 5.30
CA TYR A 95 5.77 -15.95 4.40
C TYR A 95 5.32 -15.59 2.98
N ALA A 96 6.15 -14.81 2.28
CA ALA A 96 5.90 -14.41 0.91
C ALA A 96 5.99 -15.59 -0.10
N GLY A 97 5.09 -15.60 -1.07
CA GLY A 97 5.13 -16.54 -2.19
C GLY A 97 3.74 -16.83 -2.78
N GLY A 98 3.68 -17.15 -4.08
CA GLY A 98 2.40 -17.31 -4.77
C GLY A 98 1.59 -16.02 -4.69
N GLN A 99 0.46 -16.03 -3.98
CA GLN A 99 -0.36 -14.85 -3.68
C GLN A 99 -0.15 -14.30 -2.26
N GLY A 100 0.68 -14.95 -1.44
CA GLY A 100 0.93 -14.56 -0.05
C GLY A 100 2.08 -13.57 0.11
N GLY A 101 2.08 -12.87 1.25
CA GLY A 101 3.03 -11.84 1.63
C GLY A 101 2.42 -10.88 2.65
N LEU A 102 2.95 -9.66 2.72
CA LEU A 102 2.29 -8.54 3.38
C LEU A 102 1.09 -8.09 2.52
N GLY A 103 -0.05 -7.89 3.17
CA GLY A 103 -1.30 -7.55 2.52
C GLY A 103 -1.75 -6.13 2.82
N ASP A 104 -3.04 -6.00 3.12
CA ASP A 104 -3.71 -4.73 3.34
C ASP A 104 -3.24 -3.98 4.58
N VAL A 105 -3.32 -2.66 4.54
CA VAL A 105 -3.07 -1.77 5.67
C VAL A 105 -4.17 -0.70 5.73
N ILE A 106 -4.84 -0.58 6.87
CA ILE A 106 -5.87 0.46 7.08
C ILE A 106 -5.69 1.16 8.44
N PRO A 107 -5.91 2.48 8.53
CA PRO A 107 -5.97 3.15 9.82
C PRO A 107 -7.26 2.78 10.58
N HIS A 108 -7.18 2.81 11.90
CA HIS A 108 -8.36 2.84 12.75
C HIS A 108 -9.21 4.10 12.44
N PRO A 109 -10.56 4.07 12.55
CA PRO A 109 -11.40 5.25 12.29
C PRO A 109 -11.01 6.48 13.14
N ASN A 110 -10.55 6.25 14.37
CA ASN A 110 -10.01 7.27 15.29
C ASN A 110 -8.47 7.37 15.26
N PHE A 111 -7.83 7.15 14.11
CA PHE A 111 -6.36 7.15 13.99
C PHE A 111 -5.72 8.43 14.54
N ALA A 112 -6.35 9.59 14.33
CA ALA A 112 -5.85 10.87 14.84
C ALA A 112 -5.59 10.84 16.37
N GLU A 113 -6.36 10.07 17.12
CA GLU A 113 -6.25 9.97 18.58
C GLU A 113 -5.39 8.79 19.03
N ASN A 114 -5.54 7.62 18.39
CA ASN A 114 -4.92 6.39 18.88
C ASN A 114 -3.70 5.92 18.08
N GLN A 115 -3.47 6.50 16.90
CA GLN A 115 -2.38 6.14 15.97
C GLN A 115 -2.35 4.64 15.62
N ARG A 116 -3.49 3.94 15.68
CA ARG A 116 -3.59 2.49 15.44
C ARG A 116 -3.85 2.20 13.97
N ILE A 117 -3.07 1.28 13.40
CA ILE A 117 -3.32 0.69 12.08
C ILE A 117 -3.59 -0.80 12.22
N TYR A 118 -4.21 -1.36 11.19
CA TYR A 118 -4.47 -2.78 11.04
C TYR A 118 -3.77 -3.27 9.79
N LEU A 119 -3.09 -4.41 9.91
CA LEU A 119 -2.25 -4.97 8.86
C LEU A 119 -2.59 -6.44 8.70
N SER A 120 -2.89 -6.86 7.46
CA SER A 120 -2.98 -8.28 7.12
C SER A 120 -1.67 -8.79 6.55
N TYR A 121 -1.33 -10.03 6.85
CA TYR A 121 -0.11 -10.67 6.36
C TYR A 121 -0.25 -12.19 6.39
N ILE A 122 0.66 -12.87 5.71
CA ILE A 122 0.71 -14.34 5.70
C ILE A 122 1.79 -14.82 6.65
N ASP A 123 1.39 -15.71 7.55
CA ASP A 123 2.24 -16.26 8.60
C ASP A 123 2.23 -17.80 8.57
N SER A 124 3.08 -18.41 9.38
CA SER A 124 3.21 -19.86 9.56
C SER A 124 3.88 -20.19 10.90
N ASP A 125 3.34 -21.20 11.58
CA ASP A 125 3.90 -21.71 12.84
C ASP A 125 4.90 -22.86 12.63
N ASP A 126 5.04 -23.36 11.41
CA ASP A 126 5.75 -24.62 11.10
C ASP A 126 6.86 -24.44 10.05
N GLY A 127 7.45 -23.24 10.00
CA GLY A 127 8.53 -22.94 9.04
C GLY A 127 8.05 -22.87 7.59
N GLY A 128 6.75 -22.70 7.36
CA GLY A 128 6.15 -22.56 6.04
C GLY A 128 5.70 -23.87 5.41
N ALA A 129 5.56 -24.97 6.17
CA ALA A 129 4.92 -26.18 5.66
C ALA A 129 3.42 -25.93 5.44
N THR A 130 2.76 -25.27 6.39
CA THR A 130 1.42 -24.69 6.27
C THR A 130 1.49 -23.17 6.47
N ARG A 131 0.51 -22.45 5.93
CA ARG A 131 0.42 -20.99 6.00
C ARG A 131 -1.02 -20.57 6.28
N TYR A 132 -1.18 -19.41 6.87
CA TYR A 132 -2.48 -18.82 7.17
C TYR A 132 -2.44 -17.30 6.99
N ALA A 133 -3.59 -16.70 6.67
CA ALA A 133 -3.75 -15.26 6.77
C ALA A 133 -3.89 -14.85 8.24
N ALA A 134 -3.25 -13.75 8.62
CA ALA A 134 -3.35 -13.15 9.94
C ALA A 134 -3.60 -11.65 9.83
N VAL A 135 -4.20 -11.08 10.87
CA VAL A 135 -4.39 -9.64 11.04
C VAL A 135 -3.87 -9.25 12.40
N ILE A 136 -3.03 -8.23 12.43
CA ILE A 136 -2.63 -7.56 13.66
C ILE A 136 -3.12 -6.12 13.65
N SER A 137 -3.21 -5.55 14.84
CA SER A 137 -3.19 -4.10 15.04
C SER A 137 -1.86 -3.70 15.65
N ALA A 138 -1.41 -2.49 15.32
CA ALA A 138 -0.19 -1.91 15.88
C ALA A 138 -0.33 -0.39 15.94
N ARG A 139 0.44 0.23 16.83
CA ARG A 139 0.57 1.69 16.91
C ARG A 139 1.69 2.17 15.97
N LEU A 140 1.36 3.10 15.09
CA LEU A 140 2.32 3.76 14.19
C LEU A 140 2.91 4.99 14.88
N THR A 141 4.22 5.01 15.00
CA THR A 141 4.99 6.21 15.34
C THR A 141 5.75 6.66 14.10
N ARG A 142 5.70 7.95 13.76
CA ARG A 142 6.31 8.50 12.53
C ARG A 142 7.71 9.09 12.75
N MET A 143 8.01 9.52 13.97
CA MET A 143 9.24 10.24 14.33
C MET A 143 9.90 9.59 15.56
N PRO A 144 11.25 9.61 15.68
CA PRO A 144 12.22 10.14 14.70
C PRO A 144 12.39 9.24 13.45
N THR A 145 11.97 7.98 13.54
CA THR A 145 11.93 7.02 12.44
C THR A 145 10.58 6.29 12.46
N PRO A 146 9.93 6.07 11.30
CA PRO A 146 8.68 5.34 11.26
C PRO A 146 8.80 3.91 11.82
N GLN A 147 7.91 3.54 12.73
CA GLN A 147 7.92 2.21 13.35
C GLN A 147 6.52 1.77 13.82
N LEU A 148 6.30 0.45 13.80
CA LEU A 148 5.15 -0.21 14.41
C LEU A 148 5.51 -0.76 15.80
N THR A 149 4.67 -0.44 16.78
CA THR A 149 4.78 -0.86 18.18
C THR A 149 3.45 -1.39 18.70
N ASP A 150 3.40 -1.93 19.92
CA ASP A 150 2.16 -2.39 20.56
C ASP A 150 1.35 -3.37 19.71
N HIS A 151 2.04 -4.36 19.15
CA HIS A 151 1.44 -5.38 18.29
C HIS A 151 0.42 -6.23 19.06
N GLN A 152 -0.78 -6.34 18.51
CA GLN A 152 -1.85 -7.19 19.03
C GLN A 152 -2.43 -8.03 17.89
N LEU A 153 -2.45 -9.34 18.07
CA LEU A 153 -3.14 -10.25 17.16
C LEU A 153 -4.65 -9.99 17.22
N ILE A 154 -5.25 -9.70 16.08
CA ILE A 154 -6.69 -9.43 15.93
C ILE A 154 -7.40 -10.67 15.41
N TRP A 155 -6.79 -11.36 14.45
CA TRP A 155 -7.39 -12.54 13.84
C TRP A 155 -6.34 -13.44 13.20
N LYS A 156 -6.60 -14.74 13.21
CA LYS A 156 -5.80 -15.78 12.58
C LYS A 156 -6.70 -16.75 11.84
N GLN A 157 -6.45 -16.95 10.56
CA GLN A 157 -7.15 -17.93 9.74
C GLN A 157 -6.85 -19.35 10.25
N SER A 158 -7.88 -20.16 10.42
CA SER A 158 -7.77 -21.56 10.81
C SER A 158 -8.71 -22.42 9.96
N PRO A 159 -8.30 -23.64 9.55
CA PRO A 159 -6.95 -24.21 9.75
C PRO A 159 -5.90 -23.55 8.84
N ALA A 160 -4.63 -23.67 9.24
CA ALA A 160 -3.51 -23.40 8.34
C ALA A 160 -3.43 -24.47 7.25
N THR A 161 -3.08 -24.09 6.03
CA THR A 161 -3.09 -25.01 4.88
C THR A 161 -1.75 -25.01 4.16
N SER A 162 -1.41 -26.11 3.50
CA SER A 162 -0.35 -26.10 2.50
C SER A 162 -0.78 -25.24 1.29
N GLY A 163 0.17 -24.95 0.40
CA GLY A 163 -0.07 -24.10 -0.77
C GLY A 163 0.17 -22.61 -0.52
N LYS A 164 -0.01 -21.81 -1.59
CA LYS A 164 0.39 -20.40 -1.64
C LYS A 164 -0.65 -19.48 -2.31
N GLY A 165 -1.90 -19.88 -2.46
CA GLY A 165 -2.93 -19.11 -3.17
C GLY A 165 -4.25 -18.97 -2.40
N HIS A 166 -5.03 -17.93 -2.71
CA HIS A 166 -6.34 -17.63 -2.12
C HIS A 166 -6.27 -17.34 -0.61
N TYR A 167 -5.39 -16.42 -0.20
CA TYR A 167 -5.41 -15.88 1.16
C TYR A 167 -6.48 -14.80 1.36
N SER A 168 -6.85 -14.11 0.27
CA SER A 168 -7.52 -12.81 0.30
C SER A 168 -6.57 -11.73 0.83
N HIS A 169 -6.93 -10.86 1.78
CA HIS A 169 -6.09 -9.89 2.54
C HIS A 169 -6.88 -8.64 2.97
N ARG A 170 -8.04 -8.35 2.35
CA ARG A 170 -8.70 -7.04 2.46
C ARG A 170 -9.30 -6.84 3.85
N LEU A 171 -9.13 -5.63 4.36
CA LEU A 171 -9.68 -5.15 5.61
C LEU A 171 -10.61 -3.96 5.34
N ALA A 172 -11.66 -3.81 6.15
CA ALA A 172 -12.50 -2.62 6.12
C ALA A 172 -13.14 -2.38 7.49
N PHE A 173 -13.08 -1.14 7.98
CA PHE A 173 -13.96 -0.71 9.05
C PHE A 173 -15.34 -0.37 8.48
N ALA A 174 -16.39 -0.80 9.16
CA ALA A 174 -17.74 -0.44 8.76
C ALA A 174 -17.97 1.07 8.89
N PRO A 175 -18.68 1.70 7.94
CA PRO A 175 -18.94 3.13 7.96
C PRO A 175 -19.65 3.58 9.26
N PRO A 176 -19.37 4.80 9.76
CA PRO A 176 -20.00 5.33 10.98
C PRO A 176 -21.52 5.34 10.98
N ASN A 177 -22.14 5.42 9.80
CA ASN A 177 -23.58 5.44 9.60
C ASN A 177 -24.19 4.06 9.24
N SER A 178 -23.43 2.97 9.45
CA SER A 178 -23.90 1.61 9.23
C SER A 178 -24.32 0.91 10.53
N ALA A 179 -25.09 -0.18 10.42
CA ALA A 179 -25.48 -1.01 11.57
C ALA A 179 -24.28 -1.64 12.32
N PHE A 180 -23.10 -1.64 11.70
CA PHE A 180 -21.89 -2.27 12.21
C PHE A 180 -20.78 -1.23 12.47
N ALA A 181 -21.13 0.05 12.63
CA ALA A 181 -20.17 1.13 12.81
C ALA A 181 -19.05 0.79 13.80
N GLY A 182 -17.80 1.00 13.38
CA GLY A 182 -16.61 0.70 14.19
C GLY A 182 -16.17 -0.77 14.19
N GLN A 183 -16.95 -1.69 13.64
CA GLN A 183 -16.56 -3.10 13.50
C GLN A 183 -15.62 -3.30 12.31
N LEU A 184 -14.68 -4.24 12.47
CA LEU A 184 -13.70 -4.64 11.47
C LEU A 184 -14.22 -5.82 10.66
N PHE A 185 -14.14 -5.71 9.34
CA PHE A 185 -14.39 -6.78 8.40
C PHE A 185 -13.08 -7.27 7.77
N ILE A 186 -12.92 -8.59 7.68
CA ILE A 186 -11.74 -9.25 7.12
C ILE A 186 -12.19 -10.22 6.04
N THR A 187 -11.63 -10.10 4.84
CA THR A 187 -11.86 -11.10 3.79
C THR A 187 -10.91 -12.27 3.99
N SER A 188 -11.46 -13.49 3.98
CA SER A 188 -10.68 -14.72 4.16
C SER A 188 -10.89 -15.67 2.99
N GLY A 189 -9.82 -15.98 2.26
CA GLY A 189 -9.89 -16.85 1.09
C GLY A 189 -10.05 -18.34 1.44
N ASP A 190 -10.47 -19.14 0.47
CA ASP A 190 -10.74 -20.59 0.61
C ASP A 190 -9.49 -21.47 0.46
N ARG A 191 -8.31 -20.85 0.28
CA ARG A 191 -7.01 -21.54 0.13
C ARG A 191 -6.89 -22.45 -1.10
N GLN A 192 -7.68 -22.19 -2.15
CA GLN A 192 -7.78 -23.03 -3.36
C GLN A 192 -8.36 -24.43 -3.09
N LEU A 193 -8.99 -24.63 -1.92
CA LEU A 193 -9.62 -25.89 -1.57
C LEU A 193 -11.05 -26.01 -2.13
N GLN A 194 -11.62 -24.92 -2.66
CA GLN A 194 -12.91 -24.80 -3.36
C GLN A 194 -14.16 -25.06 -2.50
N THR A 195 -14.13 -26.04 -1.62
CA THR A 195 -15.27 -26.52 -0.82
C THR A 195 -15.42 -25.94 0.59
N PRO A 196 -14.41 -25.35 1.27
CA PRO A 196 -14.55 -25.04 2.71
C PRO A 196 -15.45 -23.83 3.00
N ALA A 197 -15.81 -23.04 1.99
CA ALA A 197 -16.63 -21.84 2.15
C ALA A 197 -17.99 -22.12 2.84
N GLN A 198 -18.56 -23.32 2.67
CA GLN A 198 -19.84 -23.71 3.28
C GLN A 198 -19.72 -24.28 4.70
N GLN A 199 -18.51 -24.57 5.18
CA GLN A 199 -18.27 -25.12 6.52
C GLN A 199 -18.12 -23.97 7.52
N MET A 200 -18.94 -23.98 8.58
CA MET A 200 -19.08 -22.85 9.52
C MET A 200 -18.17 -22.94 10.76
N ASP A 201 -17.45 -24.04 10.92
CA ASP A 201 -16.53 -24.33 12.04
C ASP A 201 -15.08 -23.91 11.76
N GLN A 202 -14.84 -23.19 10.65
CA GLN A 202 -13.52 -22.75 10.24
C GLN A 202 -13.55 -21.38 9.55
N GLY A 203 -12.37 -20.76 9.42
CA GLY A 203 -12.19 -19.43 8.86
C GLY A 203 -12.01 -19.37 7.34
N LEU A 204 -12.06 -20.48 6.61
CA LEU A 204 -11.77 -20.49 5.17
C LEU A 204 -12.96 -20.06 4.31
N GLY A 205 -12.73 -19.17 3.34
CA GLY A 205 -13.75 -18.72 2.39
C GLY A 205 -14.88 -17.93 3.06
N LYS A 206 -14.54 -16.96 3.91
CA LYS A 206 -15.47 -16.21 4.77
C LYS A 206 -15.25 -14.70 4.68
N ILE A 207 -16.29 -13.96 5.06
CA ILE A 207 -16.17 -12.59 5.56
C ILE A 207 -16.26 -12.66 7.08
N ILE A 208 -15.19 -12.28 7.77
CA ILE A 208 -15.13 -12.27 9.23
C ILE A 208 -15.49 -10.87 9.72
N ARG A 209 -16.30 -10.78 10.78
CA ARG A 209 -16.70 -9.53 11.44
C ARG A 209 -16.26 -9.59 12.90
N LEU A 210 -15.47 -8.61 13.32
CA LEU A 210 -14.94 -8.49 14.68
C LEU A 210 -15.13 -7.07 15.20
N ASN A 211 -15.06 -6.89 16.51
CA ASN A 211 -14.77 -5.58 17.08
C ASN A 211 -13.33 -5.16 16.73
N ASP A 212 -13.01 -3.88 16.90
CA ASP A 212 -11.69 -3.32 16.62
C ASP A 212 -10.56 -3.96 17.46
N ASP A 213 -10.87 -4.47 18.64
CA ASP A 213 -9.94 -5.21 19.51
C ASP A 213 -9.78 -6.70 19.16
N GLY A 214 -10.50 -7.19 18.15
CA GLY A 214 -10.51 -8.59 17.72
C GLY A 214 -11.51 -9.48 18.46
N SER A 215 -12.28 -8.94 19.42
CA SER A 215 -13.36 -9.70 20.07
C SER A 215 -14.55 -9.93 19.14
N VAL A 216 -15.31 -10.98 19.40
CA VAL A 216 -16.51 -11.34 18.63
C VAL A 216 -17.69 -10.42 19.06
N PRO A 217 -18.43 -9.81 18.11
CA PRO A 217 -19.66 -9.09 18.41
C PRO A 217 -20.69 -9.97 19.16
N ARG A 218 -21.57 -9.35 19.96
CA ARG A 218 -22.48 -10.09 20.87
C ARG A 218 -23.82 -10.52 20.25
N ASP A 219 -24.10 -10.11 19.02
CA ASP A 219 -25.34 -10.33 18.27
C ASP A 219 -25.33 -11.63 17.44
#